data_AF-A0A1F6FFK7-F1
#
_entry.id   AF-A0A1F6FFK7-F1
#
_cell.length_a   1.000
_cell.length_b   1.000
_cell.length_c   1.000
_cell.angle_alpha   90.00
_cell.angle_beta   90.00
_cell.angle_gamma   90.00
#
_symmetry.space_group_name_H-M   'P 1'
#
loop_
_entity.id
_entity.type
_entity.pdbx_description
1 polymer ?
#
loop_
_entity_poly.entity_id
_entity_poly.type
_entity_poly.pdbx_seq_one_letter_code
_entity_poly.pdbx_strand_id
1 'polypeptide(L)'
;MSNHGATNKEGKPTSVNISGLPDECPICHNKGTFSPISLFHNSNRPDSERELEVIFRCPNSKCHDCFIGYYKINRHTGHFDLLKTAPKQIKSKDFSDIITLLSPEFVSIYNQAKSAEDSGLDKICGVGYRKALEFLLKDFLISKTSDEGEQEAIKNEFLGTTISKRIDSTKIKEIAKRATWLGNDETHYTKKWDGKDLTDLKLTLELTVHWIEAELLTEKILNEMPEAQK
;
A
#
# COMPACT_ATOMS: atom_id res chain seq x y z
N MET A 1 8.65 32.65 10.33
CA MET A 1 7.25 33.06 10.16
C MET A 1 7.21 33.97 8.95
N SER A 2 6.37 33.66 7.97
CA SER A 2 6.42 34.33 6.68
C SER A 2 5.00 34.71 6.26
N ASN A 3 4.82 35.99 5.94
CA ASN A 3 3.55 36.54 5.48
C ASN A 3 3.45 36.28 3.98
N HIS A 4 2.40 35.57 3.53
CA HIS A 4 2.25 35.17 2.14
C HIS A 4 1.04 35.87 1.51
N GLY A 5 1.21 36.32 0.26
CA GLY A 5 0.11 36.79 -0.56
C GLY A 5 -0.83 35.63 -0.89
N ALA A 6 -2.12 35.84 -0.70
CA ALA A 6 -3.17 34.89 -1.04
C ALA A 6 -4.30 35.57 -1.80
N THR A 7 -5.10 34.77 -2.47
CA THR A 7 -6.31 35.22 -3.18
C THR A 7 -7.52 34.75 -2.41
N ASN A 8 -8.41 35.67 -2.04
CA ASN A 8 -9.66 35.30 -1.40
C ASN A 8 -10.69 34.78 -2.43
N LYS A 9 -11.82 34.28 -1.95
CA LYS A 9 -12.94 33.80 -2.78
C LYS A 9 -13.48 34.80 -3.82
N GLU A 10 -13.27 36.11 -3.64
CA GLU A 10 -13.69 37.16 -4.57
C GLU A 10 -12.59 37.50 -5.60
N GLY A 11 -11.48 36.75 -5.61
CA GLY A 11 -10.33 37.02 -6.46
C GLY A 11 -9.48 38.19 -5.96
N LYS A 12 -9.73 38.71 -4.75
CA LYS A 12 -9.00 39.87 -4.21
C LYS A 12 -7.74 39.42 -3.45
N PRO A 13 -6.64 40.18 -3.56
CA PRO A 13 -5.44 39.96 -2.76
C PRO A 13 -5.73 40.05 -1.26
N THR A 14 -5.13 39.16 -0.48
CA THR A 14 -5.11 39.15 0.98
C THR A 14 -3.77 38.61 1.48
N SER A 15 -3.51 38.71 2.78
CA SER A 15 -2.28 38.23 3.42
C SER A 15 -2.61 37.20 4.49
N VAL A 16 -1.90 36.07 4.47
CA VAL A 16 -2.05 35.01 5.47
C VAL A 16 -0.70 34.56 6.00
N ASN A 17 -0.69 34.10 7.26
CA ASN A 17 0.46 33.45 7.86
C ASN A 17 0.24 31.94 7.87
N ILE A 18 1.16 31.21 7.24
CA ILE A 18 1.17 29.75 7.24
C ILE A 18 2.31 29.22 8.12
N SER A 19 2.04 28.15 8.85
CA SER A 19 3.00 27.37 9.63
C SER A 19 3.04 25.92 9.11
N GLY A 20 4.25 25.36 9.07
CA GLY A 20 4.48 23.99 8.60
C GLY A 20 4.38 23.88 7.08
N LEU A 21 5.48 24.15 6.38
CA LEU A 21 5.59 23.77 4.97
C LEU A 21 5.76 22.25 4.87
N PRO A 22 5.24 21.60 3.81
CA PRO A 22 5.55 20.20 3.55
C PRO A 22 7.07 20.03 3.40
N ASP A 23 7.61 18.95 3.94
CA ASP A 23 9.03 18.58 3.88
C ASP A 23 9.29 17.35 2.99
N GLU A 24 8.22 16.73 2.48
CA GLU A 24 8.23 15.61 1.56
C GLU A 24 7.19 15.82 0.44
N CYS A 25 7.55 15.47 -0.80
CA CYS A 25 6.62 15.48 -1.92
C CYS A 25 5.63 14.33 -1.78
N PRO A 26 4.31 14.55 -1.79
CA PRO A 26 3.33 13.49 -1.61
C PRO A 26 3.20 12.56 -2.83
N ILE A 27 3.88 12.87 -3.93
CA ILE A 27 3.85 12.10 -5.19
C ILE A 27 5.10 11.23 -5.29
N CYS A 28 6.29 11.83 -5.27
CA CYS A 28 7.54 11.08 -5.44
C CYS A 28 8.26 10.71 -4.14
N HIS A 29 7.72 11.10 -2.98
CA HIS A 29 8.27 10.83 -1.64
C HIS A 29 9.69 11.37 -1.39
N ASN A 30 10.18 12.27 -2.26
CA ASN A 30 11.46 12.91 -2.02
C ASN A 30 11.31 14.05 -1.03
N LYS A 31 12.21 14.08 -0.03
CA LYS A 31 12.32 15.18 0.91
C LYS A 31 12.87 16.42 0.22
N GLY A 32 12.44 17.59 0.68
CA GLY A 32 12.92 18.86 0.12
C GLY A 32 12.26 20.07 0.75
N THR A 33 12.69 21.24 0.29
CA THR A 33 12.07 22.52 0.64
C THR A 33 11.07 22.89 -0.44
N PHE A 34 9.81 23.09 -0.06
CA PHE A 34 8.73 23.39 -1.00
C PHE A 34 8.26 24.83 -0.80
N SER A 35 8.52 25.67 -1.79
CA SER A 35 8.06 27.06 -1.78
C SER A 35 6.60 27.13 -2.26
N PRO A 36 5.72 27.86 -1.55
CA PRO A 36 4.37 28.15 -2.03
C PRO A 36 4.39 28.87 -3.38
N ILE A 37 3.56 28.43 -4.32
CA ILE A 37 3.37 29.10 -5.63
C ILE A 37 2.19 30.06 -5.56
N SER A 38 1.04 29.56 -5.12
CA SER A 38 -0.21 30.31 -5.01
C SER A 38 -0.99 29.84 -3.81
N LEU A 39 -1.66 30.78 -3.13
CA LEU A 39 -2.46 30.53 -1.94
C LEU A 39 -3.90 31.00 -2.18
N PHE A 40 -4.88 30.19 -1.80
CA PHE A 40 -6.31 30.46 -2.00
C PHE A 40 -7.06 30.30 -0.69
N HIS A 41 -7.63 31.39 -0.19
CA HIS A 41 -8.39 31.42 1.07
C HIS A 41 -9.87 31.12 0.80
N ASN A 42 -10.36 29.99 1.33
CA ASN A 42 -11.72 29.49 1.16
C ASN A 42 -12.57 29.76 2.42
N SER A 43 -13.06 30.99 2.56
CA SER A 43 -13.65 31.50 3.81
C SER A 43 -15.15 31.19 4.02
N ASN A 44 -15.76 30.31 3.24
CA ASN A 44 -17.23 30.14 3.21
C ASN A 44 -17.76 28.88 3.92
N ARG A 45 -16.90 28.12 4.60
CA ARG A 45 -17.33 26.95 5.35
C ARG A 45 -16.92 27.13 6.80
N PRO A 46 -17.85 27.50 7.70
CA PRO A 46 -17.55 27.71 9.13
C PRO A 46 -17.03 26.46 9.86
N ASP A 47 -16.93 25.33 9.15
CA ASP A 47 -16.51 24.02 9.66
C ASP A 47 -15.60 23.22 8.70
N SER A 48 -15.02 23.85 7.65
CA SER A 48 -14.19 23.08 6.70
C SER A 48 -12.75 22.91 7.16
N GLU A 49 -12.25 21.69 7.10
CA GLU A 49 -10.82 21.33 7.09
C GLU A 49 -9.96 21.96 5.96
N ARG A 50 -10.51 22.88 5.15
CA ARG A 50 -9.90 23.40 3.91
C ARG A 50 -10.06 24.91 3.82
N GLU A 51 -9.61 25.62 4.84
CA GLU A 51 -9.74 27.09 4.88
C GLU A 51 -8.69 27.77 4.01
N LEU A 52 -7.54 27.14 3.80
CA LEU A 52 -6.50 27.65 2.90
C LEU A 52 -5.93 26.51 2.05
N GLU A 53 -5.87 26.74 0.74
CA GLU A 53 -5.28 25.82 -0.23
C GLU A 53 -4.01 26.45 -0.79
N VAL A 54 -2.90 25.71 -0.76
CA VAL A 54 -1.59 26.19 -1.21
C VAL A 54 -1.05 25.26 -2.27
N ILE A 55 -0.77 25.79 -3.46
CA ILE A 55 -0.15 25.03 -4.55
C ILE A 55 1.36 25.03 -4.34
N PHE A 56 1.95 23.83 -4.37
CA PHE A 56 3.38 23.57 -4.37
C PHE A 56 3.78 22.86 -5.66
N ARG A 57 5.07 22.94 -6.01
CA ARG A 57 5.66 22.13 -7.08
C ARG A 57 6.90 21.43 -6.57
N CYS A 58 7.05 20.16 -6.93
CA CYS A 58 8.20 19.37 -6.53
C CYS A 58 9.50 19.90 -7.16
N PRO A 59 10.54 20.20 -6.37
CA PRO A 59 11.83 20.66 -6.91
C PRO A 59 12.66 19.51 -7.50
N ASN A 60 12.28 18.25 -7.27
CA ASN A 60 12.98 17.10 -7.84
C ASN A 60 12.85 17.10 -9.37
N SER A 61 14.00 17.04 -10.05
CA SER A 61 14.12 17.09 -11.51
C SER A 61 13.42 15.95 -12.25
N LYS A 62 13.18 14.82 -11.59
CA LYS A 62 12.47 13.66 -12.13
C LYS A 62 10.97 13.70 -11.90
N CYS A 63 10.47 14.55 -11.00
CA CYS A 63 9.05 14.61 -10.64
C CYS A 63 8.39 15.87 -11.20
N HIS A 64 8.82 17.06 -10.75
CA HIS A 64 8.25 18.35 -11.18
C HIS A 64 6.72 18.53 -11.08
N ASP A 65 6.00 17.57 -10.49
CA ASP A 65 4.55 17.61 -10.34
C ASP A 65 4.11 18.63 -9.29
N CYS A 66 2.89 19.12 -9.48
CA CYS A 66 2.23 20.00 -8.53
C CYS A 66 1.39 19.21 -7.54
N PHE A 67 1.30 19.72 -6.32
CA PHE A 67 0.39 19.22 -5.30
C PHE A 67 -0.15 20.37 -4.45
N ILE A 68 -1.25 20.11 -3.76
CA ILE A 68 -1.97 21.06 -2.92
C ILE A 68 -1.72 20.69 -1.47
N GLY A 69 -1.29 21.66 -0.66
CA GLY A 69 -1.37 21.60 0.79
C GLY A 69 -2.68 22.24 1.26
N TYR A 70 -3.43 21.51 2.07
CA TYR A 70 -4.63 22.02 2.74
C TYR A 70 -4.26 22.42 4.16
N TYR A 71 -4.59 23.65 4.53
CA TYR A 71 -4.30 24.22 5.84
C TYR A 71 -5.59 24.61 6.56
N LYS A 72 -5.53 24.57 7.89
CA LYS A 72 -6.62 24.95 8.79
C LYS A 72 -6.16 26.05 9.75
N ILE A 73 -7.02 27.02 10.04
CA ILE A 73 -6.69 28.05 11.02
C ILE A 73 -6.62 27.46 12.42
N ASN A 74 -5.50 27.72 13.07
CA ASN A 74 -5.33 27.54 14.49
C ASN A 74 -5.87 28.77 15.21
N ARG A 75 -7.05 28.64 15.83
CA ARG A 75 -7.74 29.78 16.47
C ARG A 75 -6.96 30.38 17.64
N HIS A 76 -5.99 29.67 18.21
CA HIS A 76 -5.16 30.19 19.30
C HIS A 76 -4.02 31.07 18.79
N THR A 77 -3.39 30.70 17.67
CA THR A 77 -2.24 31.43 17.10
C THR A 77 -2.64 32.38 15.97
N GLY A 78 -3.82 32.18 15.36
CA GLY A 78 -4.25 32.86 14.14
C GLY A 78 -3.51 32.38 12.88
N HIS A 79 -2.67 31.36 12.98
CA HIS A 79 -1.90 30.82 11.85
C HIS A 79 -2.64 29.69 11.15
N PHE A 80 -2.32 29.46 9.89
CA PHE A 80 -2.77 28.29 9.15
C PHE A 80 -1.76 27.15 9.30
N ASP A 81 -2.17 26.05 9.91
CA ASP A 81 -1.35 24.84 10.08
C ASP A 81 -1.65 23.82 8.97
N LEU A 82 -0.61 23.21 8.41
CA LEU A 82 -0.75 22.17 7.38
C LEU A 82 -1.50 20.96 7.94
N LEU A 83 -2.59 20.58 7.27
CA LEU A 83 -3.42 19.45 7.66
C LEU A 83 -3.12 18.21 6.81
N LYS A 84 -3.12 18.36 5.48
CA LYS A 84 -2.90 17.26 4.53
C LYS A 84 -2.47 17.76 3.16
N THR A 85 -1.97 16.86 2.33
CA THR A 85 -1.56 17.14 0.95
C THR A 85 -2.31 16.26 -0.05
N ALA A 86 -2.57 16.75 -1.26
CA ALA A 86 -3.12 15.96 -2.37
C ALA A 86 -2.61 16.44 -3.74
N PRO A 87 -2.50 15.57 -4.76
CA PRO A 87 -2.69 14.12 -4.68
C PRO A 87 -1.59 13.47 -3.84
N LYS A 88 -1.90 12.31 -3.25
CA LYS A 88 -0.92 11.48 -2.54
C LYS A 88 -0.75 10.20 -3.35
N GLN A 89 0.44 10.01 -3.90
CA GLN A 89 0.83 8.71 -4.42
C GLN A 89 1.26 7.87 -3.21
N ILE A 90 0.82 6.62 -3.18
CA ILE A 90 1.12 5.74 -2.06
C ILE A 90 2.38 4.95 -2.40
N LYS A 91 3.33 4.96 -1.46
CA LYS A 91 4.57 4.19 -1.59
C LYS A 91 4.24 2.71 -1.64
N SER A 92 4.61 2.06 -2.74
CA SER A 92 4.53 0.62 -2.90
C SER A 92 5.47 -0.08 -1.91
N LYS A 93 5.09 -1.30 -1.51
CA LYS A 93 5.99 -2.26 -0.89
C LYS A 93 6.81 -2.90 -2.00
N ASP A 94 8.13 -2.86 -1.82
CA ASP A 94 9.05 -3.62 -2.66
C ASP A 94 9.09 -5.07 -2.16
N PHE A 95 9.07 -6.01 -3.10
CA PHE A 95 9.28 -7.43 -2.86
C PHE A 95 10.60 -7.84 -3.51
N SER A 96 11.17 -8.95 -3.06
CA SER A 96 12.41 -9.46 -3.66
C SER A 96 12.21 -9.85 -5.13
N ASP A 97 13.32 -9.90 -5.87
CA ASP A 97 13.30 -10.24 -7.30
C ASP A 97 12.70 -11.61 -7.55
N ILE A 98 12.95 -12.59 -6.66
CA ILE A 98 12.43 -13.95 -6.80
C ILE A 98 10.90 -13.99 -6.64
N ILE A 99 10.33 -13.20 -5.72
CA ILE A 99 8.88 -13.09 -5.54
C ILE A 99 8.26 -12.30 -6.69
N THR A 100 8.90 -11.22 -7.12
CA THR A 100 8.43 -10.38 -8.23
C THR A 100 8.42 -11.17 -9.54
N LEU A 101 9.41 -12.01 -9.79
CA LEU A 101 9.47 -12.89 -10.96
C LEU A 101 8.45 -14.03 -10.87
N LEU A 102 8.28 -14.61 -9.68
CA LEU A 102 7.32 -15.70 -9.44
C LEU A 102 5.89 -15.25 -9.69
N SER A 103 5.48 -14.12 -9.11
CA SER A 103 4.09 -13.65 -9.15
C SER A 103 4.00 -12.11 -9.28
N PRO A 104 4.18 -11.57 -10.50
CA PRO A 104 4.01 -10.14 -10.76
C PRO A 104 2.61 -9.61 -10.39
N GLU A 105 1.57 -10.43 -10.61
CA GLU A 105 0.19 -10.06 -10.26
C GLU A 105 -0.03 -10.01 -8.75
N PHE A 106 0.60 -10.88 -7.96
CA PHE A 106 0.62 -10.74 -6.50
C PHE A 106 1.18 -9.38 -6.08
N VAL A 107 2.32 -8.97 -6.63
CA VAL A 107 2.94 -7.67 -6.32
C VAL A 107 2.01 -6.51 -6.66
N SER A 108 1.36 -6.57 -7.83
CA SER A 108 0.39 -5.58 -8.28
C SER A 108 -0.82 -5.50 -7.33
N ILE A 109 -1.48 -6.62 -7.06
CA ILE A 109 -2.69 -6.70 -6.24
C ILE A 109 -2.38 -6.30 -4.79
N TYR A 110 -1.27 -6.76 -4.23
CA TYR A 110 -0.84 -6.39 -2.88
C TYR A 110 -0.66 -4.88 -2.77
N ASN A 111 0.01 -4.25 -3.74
CA ASN A 111 0.25 -2.81 -3.72
C ASN A 111 -1.03 -2.00 -3.94
N GLN A 112 -1.99 -2.50 -4.72
CA GLN A 112 -3.33 -1.89 -4.81
C GLN A 112 -4.10 -2.01 -3.48
N ALA A 113 -4.03 -3.15 -2.80
CA ALA A 113 -4.64 -3.34 -1.48
C ALA A 113 -4.02 -2.40 -0.43
N LYS A 114 -2.69 -2.26 -0.44
CA LYS A 114 -1.96 -1.29 0.38
C LYS A 114 -2.35 0.14 0.07
N SER A 115 -2.53 0.48 -1.20
CA SER A 115 -3.00 1.79 -1.63
C SER A 115 -4.40 2.10 -1.09
N ALA A 116 -5.29 1.11 -1.08
CA ALA A 116 -6.60 1.25 -0.47
C ALA A 116 -6.50 1.46 1.05
N GLU A 117 -5.69 0.66 1.76
CA GLU A 117 -5.44 0.80 3.21
C GLU A 117 -4.89 2.19 3.56
N ASP A 118 -3.82 2.64 2.90
CA ASP A 118 -3.18 3.93 3.16
C ASP A 118 -4.08 5.13 2.79
N SER A 119 -5.14 4.89 2.01
CA SER A 119 -6.19 5.87 1.69
C SER A 119 -7.37 5.84 2.67
N GLY A 120 -7.33 4.99 3.70
CA GLY A 120 -8.41 4.80 4.68
C GLY A 120 -9.60 4.00 4.14
N LEU A 121 -9.41 3.21 3.07
CA LEU A 121 -10.43 2.34 2.50
C LEU A 121 -10.41 0.96 3.20
N ASP A 122 -10.56 1.00 4.53
CA ASP A 122 -10.37 -0.15 5.42
C ASP A 122 -11.35 -1.29 5.15
N LYS A 123 -12.49 -1.01 4.52
CA LYS A 123 -13.54 -1.99 4.19
C LYS A 123 -13.29 -2.80 2.92
N ILE A 124 -12.29 -2.43 2.12
CA ILE A 124 -12.00 -3.10 0.84
C ILE A 124 -10.58 -3.67 0.77
N CYS A 125 -9.63 -3.10 1.51
CA CYS A 125 -8.22 -3.51 1.44
C CYS A 125 -8.01 -4.98 1.84
N GLY A 126 -8.74 -5.49 2.85
CA GLY A 126 -8.69 -6.88 3.27
C GLY A 126 -9.05 -7.88 2.15
N VAL A 127 -10.02 -7.52 1.31
CA VAL A 127 -10.40 -8.33 0.13
C VAL A 127 -9.26 -8.36 -0.90
N GLY A 128 -8.60 -7.22 -1.11
CA GLY A 128 -7.43 -7.13 -1.98
C GLY A 128 -6.27 -7.98 -1.47
N TYR A 129 -5.99 -7.96 -0.17
CA TYR A 129 -4.96 -8.78 0.45
C TYR A 129 -5.23 -10.29 0.34
N ARG A 130 -6.48 -10.70 0.53
CA ARG A 130 -6.89 -12.09 0.27
C ARG A 130 -6.68 -12.49 -1.19
N LYS A 131 -7.03 -11.63 -2.14
CA LYS A 131 -6.78 -11.87 -3.57
C LYS A 131 -5.28 -12.00 -3.86
N ALA A 132 -4.45 -11.14 -3.26
CA ALA A 132 -3.00 -11.23 -3.40
C ALA A 132 -2.48 -12.61 -2.93
N LEU A 133 -2.91 -13.09 -1.75
CA LEU A 133 -2.55 -14.41 -1.23
C LEU A 133 -2.85 -15.54 -2.24
N GLU A 134 -4.01 -15.48 -2.89
CA GLU A 134 -4.42 -16.48 -3.87
C GLU A 134 -3.45 -16.57 -5.04
N PHE A 135 -3.08 -15.43 -5.62
CA PHE A 135 -2.12 -15.37 -6.74
C PHE A 135 -0.76 -15.89 -6.32
N LEU A 136 -0.22 -15.44 -5.18
CA LEU A 136 1.08 -15.88 -4.71
C LEU A 136 1.16 -17.41 -4.54
N LEU A 137 0.16 -18.01 -3.88
CA LEU A 137 0.17 -19.44 -3.61
C LEU A 137 -0.06 -20.27 -4.87
N LYS A 138 -0.95 -19.83 -5.77
CA LYS A 138 -1.20 -20.54 -7.03
C LYS A 138 0.01 -20.46 -7.95
N ASP A 139 0.61 -19.29 -8.10
CA ASP A 139 1.81 -19.11 -8.93
C ASP A 139 3.00 -19.88 -8.36
N PHE A 140 3.15 -19.92 -7.03
CA PHE A 140 4.12 -20.78 -6.36
C PHE A 140 3.94 -22.26 -6.73
N LEU A 141 2.72 -22.80 -6.63
CA LEU A 141 2.46 -24.21 -6.95
C LEU A 141 2.62 -24.50 -8.45
N ILE A 142 2.19 -23.58 -9.31
CA ILE A 142 2.37 -23.68 -10.76
C ILE A 142 3.86 -23.73 -11.12
N SER A 143 4.72 -22.98 -10.41
CA SER A 143 6.17 -23.02 -10.64
C SER A 143 6.82 -24.37 -10.33
N LYS A 144 6.15 -25.26 -9.58
CA LYS A 144 6.65 -26.58 -9.19
C LYS A 144 6.24 -27.70 -10.16
N THR A 145 5.38 -27.41 -11.13
CA THR A 145 4.85 -28.43 -12.04
C THR A 145 4.99 -28.00 -13.50
N SER A 146 5.39 -28.94 -14.34
CA SER A 146 5.43 -28.76 -15.81
C SER A 146 4.20 -29.35 -16.50
N ASP A 147 3.25 -29.93 -15.75
CA ASP A 147 2.02 -30.52 -16.30
C ASP A 147 0.95 -29.43 -16.51
N GLU A 148 0.59 -29.17 -17.76
CA GLU A 148 -0.40 -28.14 -18.12
C GLU A 148 -1.80 -28.41 -17.52
N GLY A 149 -2.20 -29.68 -17.44
CA GLY A 149 -3.47 -30.07 -16.84
C GLY A 149 -3.51 -29.81 -15.33
N GLU A 150 -2.38 -30.04 -14.65
CA GLU A 150 -2.22 -29.69 -13.25
C GLU A 150 -2.23 -28.18 -13.03
N GLN A 151 -1.52 -27.42 -13.87
CA GLN A 151 -1.52 -25.95 -13.79
C GLN A 151 -2.94 -25.39 -13.95
N GLU A 152 -3.71 -25.90 -14.90
CA GLU A 152 -5.10 -25.48 -15.10
C GLU A 152 -6.00 -25.90 -13.93
N ALA A 153 -5.77 -27.08 -13.34
CA ALA A 153 -6.47 -27.50 -12.13
C ALA A 153 -6.15 -26.58 -10.94
N ILE A 154 -4.90 -26.13 -10.77
CA ILE A 154 -4.51 -25.19 -9.71
C ILE A 154 -5.22 -23.85 -9.88
N LYS A 155 -5.28 -23.31 -11.10
CA LYS A 155 -5.93 -22.02 -11.38
C LYS A 155 -7.42 -22.03 -11.01
N ASN A 156 -8.12 -23.12 -11.30
CA ASN A 156 -9.56 -23.24 -11.11
C ASN A 156 -9.97 -23.73 -9.71
N GLU A 157 -9.03 -24.25 -8.91
CA GLU A 157 -9.34 -24.76 -7.57
C GLU A 157 -9.57 -23.61 -6.56
N PHE A 158 -10.49 -23.84 -5.62
CA PHE A 158 -10.71 -22.90 -4.52
C PHE A 158 -9.48 -22.83 -3.62
N LEU A 159 -9.08 -21.62 -3.22
CA LEU A 159 -7.87 -21.35 -2.43
C LEU A 159 -7.72 -22.27 -1.20
N GLY A 160 -8.78 -22.46 -0.42
CA GLY A 160 -8.74 -23.33 0.76
C GLY A 160 -8.42 -24.80 0.44
N THR A 161 -8.89 -25.28 -0.72
CA THR A 161 -8.61 -26.63 -1.21
C THR A 161 -7.18 -26.73 -1.73
N THR A 162 -6.74 -25.74 -2.51
CA THR A 162 -5.36 -25.61 -2.99
C THR A 162 -4.35 -25.69 -1.84
N ILE A 163 -4.56 -24.89 -0.78
CA ILE A 163 -3.70 -24.88 0.42
C ILE A 163 -3.67 -26.26 1.10
N SER A 164 -4.83 -26.90 1.24
CA SER A 164 -4.93 -28.15 2.00
C SER A 164 -4.31 -29.33 1.27
N LYS A 165 -4.52 -29.40 -0.05
CA LYS A 165 -4.13 -30.56 -0.88
C LYS A 165 -2.74 -30.45 -1.50
N ARG A 166 -2.27 -29.25 -1.86
CA ARG A 166 -1.12 -29.10 -2.76
C ARG A 166 0.13 -28.50 -2.11
N ILE A 167 -0.01 -27.82 -0.98
CA ILE A 167 1.15 -27.27 -0.27
C ILE A 167 1.73 -28.38 0.61
N ASP A 168 2.99 -28.76 0.41
CA ASP A 168 3.61 -29.82 1.24
C ASP A 168 4.22 -29.26 2.52
N SER A 169 4.87 -28.10 2.42
CA SER A 169 5.45 -27.40 3.57
C SER A 169 4.39 -27.11 4.63
N THR A 170 4.52 -27.78 5.79
CA THR A 170 3.57 -27.65 6.90
C THR A 170 3.50 -26.20 7.39
N LYS A 171 4.62 -25.48 7.38
CA LYS A 171 4.68 -24.08 7.81
C LYS A 171 3.90 -23.17 6.86
N ILE A 172 4.12 -23.29 5.54
CA ILE A 172 3.38 -22.52 4.53
C ILE A 172 1.89 -22.84 4.64
N LYS A 173 1.54 -24.13 4.69
CA LYS A 173 0.15 -24.59 4.78
C LYS A 173 -0.59 -23.97 5.96
N GLU A 174 0.01 -24.01 7.15
CA GLU A 174 -0.65 -23.54 8.37
C GLU A 174 -0.80 -22.01 8.43
N ILE A 175 0.18 -21.26 7.94
CA ILE A 175 0.07 -19.80 7.86
C ILE A 175 -0.91 -19.38 6.76
N ALA A 176 -0.86 -20.01 5.58
CA ALA A 176 -1.76 -19.74 4.47
C ALA A 176 -3.25 -20.00 4.82
N LYS A 177 -3.54 -21.06 5.59
CA LYS A 177 -4.89 -21.31 6.13
C LYS A 177 -5.38 -20.13 6.98
N ARG A 178 -4.54 -19.64 7.90
CA ARG A 178 -4.87 -18.51 8.78
C ARG A 178 -5.07 -17.23 8.00
N ALA A 179 -4.19 -16.93 7.03
CA ALA A 179 -4.34 -15.80 6.12
C ALA A 179 -5.65 -15.88 5.33
N THR A 180 -6.04 -17.09 4.88
CA THR A 180 -7.33 -17.31 4.19
C THR A 180 -8.53 -17.09 5.12
N TRP A 181 -8.46 -17.54 6.37
CA TRP A 181 -9.53 -17.32 7.35
C TRP A 181 -9.70 -15.84 7.68
N LEU A 182 -8.61 -15.13 7.96
CA LEU A 182 -8.64 -13.70 8.23
C LEU A 182 -9.09 -12.89 7.00
N GLY A 183 -8.61 -13.26 5.81
CA GLY A 183 -9.06 -12.65 4.56
C GLY A 183 -10.56 -12.86 4.30
N ASN A 184 -11.11 -14.02 4.66
CA ASN A 184 -12.55 -14.27 4.58
C ASN A 184 -13.32 -13.39 5.59
N ASP A 185 -12.80 -13.19 6.80
CA ASP A 185 -13.46 -12.33 7.80
C ASP A 185 -13.59 -10.87 7.32
N GLU A 186 -12.72 -10.42 6.41
CA GLU A 186 -12.81 -9.10 5.77
C GLU A 186 -13.88 -9.01 4.65
N THR A 187 -14.42 -10.15 4.20
CA THR A 187 -15.50 -10.19 3.20
C THR A 187 -16.87 -10.54 3.78
N HIS A 188 -16.94 -11.04 5.01
CA HIS A 188 -18.17 -11.55 5.61
C HIS A 188 -18.74 -10.58 6.67
N TYR A 189 -20.06 -10.56 6.79
CA TYR A 189 -20.75 -9.70 7.76
C TYR A 189 -20.42 -10.05 9.22
N THR A 190 -20.08 -11.31 9.49
CA THR A 190 -19.65 -11.80 10.80
C THR A 190 -18.20 -12.25 10.73
N LYS A 191 -17.37 -11.77 11.66
CA LYS A 191 -15.99 -12.23 11.83
C LYS A 191 -15.97 -13.50 12.65
N LYS A 192 -15.23 -14.51 12.20
CA LYS A 192 -15.06 -15.77 12.95
C LYS A 192 -13.98 -15.67 14.01
N TRP A 193 -12.95 -14.86 13.79
CA TRP A 193 -11.85 -14.69 14.73
C TRP A 193 -11.98 -13.36 15.48
N ASP A 194 -12.57 -13.44 16.68
CA ASP A 194 -12.67 -12.28 17.55
C ASP A 194 -11.29 -11.85 18.06
N GLY A 195 -11.05 -10.54 18.15
CA GLY A 195 -9.76 -9.95 18.53
C GLY A 195 -8.66 -10.05 17.46
N LYS A 196 -8.98 -10.40 16.21
CA LYS A 196 -8.06 -10.39 15.06
C LYS A 196 -8.46 -9.35 14.02
N ASP A 197 -7.46 -8.74 13.40
CA ASP A 197 -7.67 -7.62 12.48
C ASP A 197 -6.79 -7.67 11.21
N LEU A 198 -6.83 -6.58 10.44
CA LEU A 198 -6.04 -6.41 9.22
C LEU A 198 -4.53 -6.54 9.45
N THR A 199 -4.04 -6.17 10.64
CA THR A 199 -2.63 -6.30 11.02
C THR A 199 -2.24 -7.76 11.08
N ASP A 200 -3.08 -8.62 11.67
CA ASP A 200 -2.85 -10.07 11.71
C ASP A 200 -2.87 -10.66 10.28
N LEU A 201 -3.79 -10.22 9.42
CA LEU A 201 -3.83 -10.65 8.02
C LEU A 201 -2.53 -10.29 7.29
N LYS A 202 -2.05 -9.05 7.44
CA LYS A 202 -0.79 -8.60 6.84
C LYS A 202 0.41 -9.38 7.35
N LEU A 203 0.46 -9.67 8.65
CA LEU A 203 1.53 -10.49 9.24
C LEU A 203 1.53 -11.92 8.66
N THR A 204 0.36 -12.54 8.52
CA THR A 204 0.26 -13.90 7.93
C THR A 204 0.64 -13.91 6.44
N LEU A 205 0.30 -12.86 5.69
CA LEU A 205 0.77 -12.66 4.31
C LEU A 205 2.29 -12.53 4.25
N GLU A 206 2.88 -11.69 5.09
CA GLU A 206 4.32 -11.47 5.15
C GLU A 206 5.08 -12.75 5.49
N LEU A 207 4.61 -13.51 6.49
CA LEU A 207 5.17 -14.82 6.80
C LEU A 207 5.05 -15.80 5.63
N THR A 208 3.92 -15.80 4.91
CA THR A 208 3.74 -16.67 3.73
C THR A 208 4.76 -16.33 2.64
N VAL A 209 4.97 -15.04 2.35
CA VAL A 209 5.99 -14.57 1.41
C VAL A 209 7.38 -15.04 1.82
N HIS A 210 7.77 -14.83 3.09
CA HIS A 210 9.10 -15.23 3.57
C HIS A 210 9.33 -16.74 3.47
N TRP A 211 8.33 -17.57 3.77
CA TRP A 211 8.48 -19.02 3.65
C TRP A 211 8.59 -19.48 2.20
N ILE A 212 7.80 -18.92 1.28
CA ILE A 212 7.90 -19.22 -0.15
C ILE A 212 9.27 -18.79 -0.69
N GLU A 213 9.71 -17.59 -0.35
CA GLU A 213 11.02 -17.08 -0.74
C GLU A 213 12.15 -17.98 -0.24
N ALA A 214 12.11 -18.38 1.04
CA ALA A 214 13.09 -19.29 1.60
C ALA A 214 13.13 -20.64 0.88
N GLU A 215 11.96 -21.20 0.53
CA GLU A 215 11.86 -22.47 -0.19
C GLU A 215 12.44 -22.36 -1.61
N LEU A 216 12.08 -21.31 -2.36
CA LEU A 216 12.61 -21.08 -3.70
C LEU A 216 14.12 -20.81 -3.72
N LEU A 217 14.64 -20.06 -2.74
CA LEU A 217 16.08 -19.83 -2.61
C LEU A 217 16.81 -21.11 -2.23
N THR A 218 16.22 -21.93 -1.36
CA THR A 218 16.79 -23.23 -0.99
C THR A 218 16.91 -24.13 -2.21
N GLU A 219 15.85 -24.26 -3.00
CA GLU A 219 15.88 -25.06 -4.24
C GLU A 219 16.89 -24.54 -5.25
N LYS A 220 16.95 -23.22 -5.43
CA LYS A 220 17.94 -22.59 -6.30
C LYS A 220 19.36 -22.99 -5.90
N ILE A 221 19.70 -22.85 -4.61
CA ILE A 221 21.02 -23.20 -4.10
C ILE A 221 21.31 -24.70 -4.24
N LEU A 222 20.35 -25.58 -3.92
CA LEU A 222 20.54 -27.03 -4.06
C LEU A 222 20.76 -27.46 -5.52
N ASN A 223 20.13 -26.77 -6.48
CA ASN A 223 20.32 -27.02 -7.91
C ASN A 223 21.66 -26.46 -8.43
N GLU A 224 22.08 -25.29 -7.95
CA GLU A 224 23.35 -24.67 -8.32
C GLU A 224 24.56 -25.34 -7.65
N MET A 225 24.35 -25.95 -6.48
CA MET A 225 25.38 -26.58 -5.66
C MET A 225 24.98 -28.02 -5.26
N PRO A 226 24.91 -28.96 -6.22
CA PRO A 226 24.55 -30.35 -5.92
C PRO A 226 25.62 -31.02 -5.03
N GLU A 227 25.19 -31.98 -4.19
CA GLU A 227 26.12 -32.77 -3.39
C GLU A 227 27.13 -33.48 -4.32
N ALA A 228 28.42 -33.45 -3.94
CA ALA A 228 29.44 -34.16 -4.68
C ALA A 228 29.10 -35.66 -4.71
N GLN A 229 28.93 -36.22 -5.91
CA GLN A 229 28.78 -37.66 -6.09
C GLN A 229 30.04 -38.34 -5.54
N LYS A 230 29.87 -39.18 -4.51
CA LYS A 230 30.92 -40.04 -3.98
C LYS A 230 31.15 -41.26 -4.87
#